data_AF-A0A1I6XZR4-F1
#
_entry.id   AF-A0A1I6XZR4-F1
#
_cell.length_a   1.000
_cell.length_b   1.000
_cell.length_c   1.000
_cell.angle_alpha   90.00
_cell.angle_beta   90.00
_cell.angle_gamma   90.00
#
_symmetry.space_group_name_H-M   'P 1'
#
loop_
_entity.id
_entity.type
_entity.pdbx_description
1 polymer ?
#
loop_
_entity_poly.entity_id
_entity_poly.type
_entity_poly.pdbx_seq_one_letter_code
_entity_poly.pdbx_strand_id
1 'polypeptide(L)'
;MKILIYILIVLTFFGCVNTQENDNIATSDGIELTPGPDKEQREEYAKSMEKDSEQVASTICMGKAEDFLKLKGTGLQADFFSKLDSIRKVQYPNNDQETSIMVDLTLEYLKEFLADINLDSLTANNQFEKEYHFNIAPKGYTDPEICKDKIAMNFEAKNCSFRLSVYNTFLAQPDWCVESMVIYGFKIENDKIVHFWRQEAG
;
A
#
# COMPACT_ATOMS: atom_id res chain seq x y z
N MET A 1 -39.56 -23.78 -3.39
CA MET A 1 -38.65 -24.62 -2.59
C MET A 1 -37.22 -24.29 -2.95
N LYS A 2 -36.49 -23.57 -2.10
CA LYS A 2 -35.03 -23.51 -2.14
C LYS A 2 -34.51 -23.56 -0.70
N ILE A 3 -33.62 -24.51 -0.47
CA ILE A 3 -32.98 -24.88 0.78
C ILE A 3 -31.88 -23.85 1.06
N LEU A 4 -31.85 -23.28 2.28
CA LEU A 4 -30.71 -22.48 2.76
C LEU A 4 -29.75 -23.40 3.53
N ILE A 5 -28.48 -23.36 3.13
CA ILE A 5 -27.36 -23.91 3.88
C ILE A 5 -26.77 -22.76 4.72
N TYR A 6 -26.75 -22.91 6.04
CA TYR A 6 -26.08 -21.98 6.94
C TYR A 6 -24.63 -22.41 7.15
N ILE A 7 -23.69 -21.50 6.93
CA ILE A 7 -22.29 -21.64 7.37
C ILE A 7 -22.08 -20.65 8.52
N LEU A 8 -21.79 -21.19 9.71
CA LEU A 8 -21.41 -20.45 10.91
C LEU A 8 -19.93 -20.09 10.84
N ILE A 9 -19.59 -18.82 11.06
CA ILE A 9 -18.22 -18.39 11.37
C ILE A 9 -18.25 -17.76 12.76
N VAL A 10 -17.56 -18.39 13.70
CA VAL A 10 -17.33 -17.91 15.07
C VAL A 10 -16.05 -17.08 15.06
N LEU A 11 -16.12 -15.83 15.53
CA LEU A 11 -14.98 -14.97 15.81
C LEU A 11 -14.94 -14.66 17.30
N THR A 12 -13.92 -15.20 17.98
CA THR A 12 -13.57 -14.90 19.36
C THR A 12 -12.65 -13.69 19.41
N PHE A 13 -13.03 -12.65 20.14
CA PHE A 13 -12.15 -11.54 20.51
C PHE A 13 -11.62 -11.76 21.94
N PHE A 14 -10.29 -11.84 22.07
CA PHE A 14 -9.59 -11.68 23.34
C PHE A 14 -9.55 -10.19 23.70
N GLY A 15 -10.10 -9.83 24.87
CA GLY A 15 -9.95 -8.52 25.48
C GLY A 15 -8.75 -8.47 26.42
N CYS A 16 -8.05 -7.33 26.46
CA CYS A 16 -7.13 -6.99 27.55
C CYS A 16 -7.93 -6.35 28.69
N VAL A 17 -7.77 -6.90 29.91
CA VAL A 17 -8.31 -6.37 31.17
C VAL A 17 -7.17 -5.79 31.99
N ASN A 18 -7.39 -4.64 32.60
CA ASN A 18 -6.73 -4.24 33.83
C ASN A 18 -7.79 -3.76 34.81
N THR A 19 -7.96 -4.50 35.89
CA THR A 19 -8.68 -4.06 37.10
C THR A 19 -7.88 -4.52 38.30
N GLN A 20 -7.64 -3.60 39.23
CA GLN A 20 -7.12 -3.86 40.57
C GLN A 20 -8.31 -3.93 41.55
N GLU A 21 -8.15 -4.76 42.59
CA GLU A 21 -8.83 -4.74 43.89
C GLU A 21 -9.87 -5.85 44.20
N ASN A 22 -9.32 -6.93 44.77
CA ASN A 22 -9.65 -7.65 46.01
C ASN A 22 -11.07 -8.10 46.41
N ASP A 23 -11.11 -9.43 46.61
CA ASP A 23 -11.64 -10.19 47.76
C ASP A 23 -13.15 -10.51 47.92
N ASN A 24 -13.45 -11.77 47.55
CA ASN A 24 -14.00 -12.86 48.37
C ASN A 24 -15.52 -13.02 48.63
N ILE A 25 -16.01 -14.12 48.02
CA ILE A 25 -16.93 -15.17 48.53
C ILE A 25 -18.43 -14.86 48.60
N ALA A 26 -19.21 -15.43 47.67
CA ALA A 26 -20.14 -16.54 47.92
C ALA A 26 -21.02 -16.84 46.68
N THR A 27 -21.16 -18.13 46.39
CA THR A 27 -21.94 -18.79 45.32
C THR A 27 -23.46 -18.58 45.39
N SER A 28 -24.12 -18.44 44.23
CA SER A 28 -25.43 -19.06 43.92
C SER A 28 -25.85 -18.78 42.46
N ASP A 29 -26.46 -19.79 41.85
CA ASP A 29 -26.85 -19.98 40.45
C ASP A 29 -27.69 -18.87 39.77
N GLY A 30 -27.56 -18.79 38.44
CA GLY A 30 -28.54 -18.15 37.55
C GLY A 30 -27.98 -17.76 36.17
N ILE A 31 -27.98 -18.68 35.20
CA ILE A 31 -27.83 -18.32 33.78
C ILE A 31 -29.18 -17.82 33.28
N GLU A 32 -29.32 -16.52 33.04
CA GLU A 32 -30.48 -15.92 32.37
C GLU A 32 -30.09 -15.60 30.92
N LEU A 33 -30.69 -16.35 29.98
CA LEU A 33 -30.57 -16.11 28.55
C LEU A 33 -31.38 -14.84 28.20
N THR A 34 -30.70 -13.79 27.76
CA THR A 34 -31.34 -12.56 27.25
C THR A 34 -32.20 -12.86 26.01
N PRO A 35 -33.42 -12.28 25.87
CA PRO A 35 -34.26 -12.49 24.70
C PRO A 35 -33.64 -11.83 23.47
N GLY A 36 -33.68 -12.52 22.32
CA GLY A 36 -33.19 -11.99 21.05
C GLY A 36 -34.04 -10.80 20.54
N PRO A 37 -33.49 -9.98 19.63
CA PRO A 37 -34.13 -8.74 19.17
C PRO A 37 -35.47 -9.02 18.49
N ASP A 38 -36.43 -8.13 18.74
CA ASP A 38 -37.78 -8.19 18.16
C ASP A 38 -37.76 -8.00 16.64
N LYS A 39 -38.90 -8.27 16.01
CA LYS A 39 -39.03 -8.28 14.54
C LYS A 39 -38.82 -6.89 13.92
N GLU A 40 -39.18 -5.83 14.62
CA GLU A 40 -39.07 -4.45 14.15
C GLU A 40 -37.60 -3.99 14.20
N GLN A 41 -36.88 -4.37 15.25
CA GLN A 41 -35.42 -4.21 15.33
C GLN A 41 -34.68 -5.00 14.26
N ARG A 42 -35.11 -6.23 13.93
CA ARG A 42 -34.50 -7.02 12.84
C ARG A 42 -34.71 -6.38 11.47
N GLU A 43 -35.88 -5.80 11.23
CA GLU A 43 -36.19 -5.11 9.97
C GLU A 43 -35.42 -3.77 9.85
N GLU A 44 -35.19 -3.06 10.96
CA GLU A 44 -34.35 -1.87 11.00
C GLU A 44 -32.86 -2.21 10.81
N TYR A 45 -32.36 -3.27 11.45
CA TYR A 45 -31.02 -3.79 11.22
C TYR A 45 -30.84 -4.27 9.78
N ALA A 46 -31.81 -4.99 9.21
CA ALA A 46 -31.75 -5.42 7.81
C ALA A 46 -31.75 -4.23 6.83
N LYS A 47 -32.54 -3.19 7.09
CA LYS A 47 -32.50 -1.93 6.31
C LYS A 47 -31.19 -1.17 6.47
N SER A 48 -30.57 -1.19 7.65
CA SER A 48 -29.24 -0.61 7.87
C SER A 48 -28.16 -1.39 7.12
N MET A 49 -28.25 -2.72 7.09
CA MET A 49 -27.33 -3.57 6.32
C MET A 49 -27.55 -3.46 4.81
N GLU A 50 -28.78 -3.27 4.34
CA GLU A 50 -29.07 -2.96 2.93
C GLU A 50 -28.51 -1.58 2.56
N LYS A 51 -28.77 -0.55 3.37
CA LYS A 51 -28.24 0.81 3.17
C LYS A 51 -26.70 0.85 3.22
N ASP A 52 -26.07 0.10 4.12
CA ASP A 52 -24.61 -0.03 4.21
C ASP A 52 -24.06 -0.86 3.04
N SER A 53 -24.79 -1.86 2.55
CA SER A 53 -24.41 -2.63 1.35
C SER A 53 -24.55 -1.81 0.04
N GLU A 54 -25.48 -0.86 -0.01
CA GLU A 54 -25.65 0.09 -1.11
C GLU A 54 -24.64 1.24 -1.05
N GLN A 55 -24.14 1.58 0.15
CA GLN A 55 -23.11 2.60 0.35
C GLN A 55 -21.68 2.07 0.19
N VAL A 56 -21.49 0.74 0.20
CA VAL A 56 -20.32 0.05 -0.39
C VAL A 56 -20.63 -0.33 -1.84
N ALA A 57 -21.29 0.56 -2.58
CA ALA A 57 -21.05 0.65 -4.01
C ALA A 57 -19.57 0.98 -4.19
N SER A 58 -18.75 -0.07 -4.30
CA SER A 58 -17.40 -0.05 -4.86
C SER A 58 -17.33 1.08 -5.85
N THR A 59 -16.72 2.21 -5.45
CA THR A 59 -16.51 3.32 -6.36
C THR A 59 -15.68 2.74 -7.48
N ILE A 60 -16.31 2.48 -8.62
CA ILE A 60 -15.66 1.82 -9.73
C ILE A 60 -14.53 2.75 -10.11
N CYS A 61 -13.31 2.30 -9.86
CA CYS A 61 -12.13 3.01 -10.29
C CYS A 61 -12.18 3.18 -11.80
N MET A 62 -12.20 4.43 -12.27
CA MET A 62 -12.17 4.73 -13.71
C MET A 62 -10.73 4.84 -14.26
N GLY A 63 -9.74 4.92 -13.37
CA GLY A 63 -8.33 4.95 -13.75
C GLY A 63 -7.86 3.60 -14.30
N LYS A 64 -6.78 3.65 -15.10
CA LYS A 64 -6.13 2.49 -15.70
C LYS A 64 -4.63 2.52 -15.44
N ALA A 65 -3.98 1.36 -15.55
CA ALA A 65 -2.52 1.28 -15.46
C ALA A 65 -1.82 2.22 -16.46
N GLU A 66 -2.40 2.36 -17.66
CA GLU A 66 -1.93 3.24 -18.73
C GLU A 66 -1.90 4.73 -18.33
N ASP A 67 -2.73 5.16 -17.38
CA ASP A 67 -2.72 6.54 -16.88
C ASP A 67 -1.38 6.89 -16.22
N PHE A 68 -0.59 5.90 -15.78
CA PHE A 68 0.79 6.12 -15.33
C PHE A 68 1.63 6.82 -16.40
N LEU A 69 1.40 6.55 -17.68
CA LEU A 69 2.12 7.16 -18.80
C LEU A 69 1.86 8.67 -18.92
N LYS A 70 0.84 9.23 -18.25
CA LYS A 70 0.64 10.67 -18.16
C LYS A 70 1.82 11.37 -17.46
N LEU A 71 2.60 10.65 -16.64
CA LEU A 71 3.87 11.14 -16.10
C LEU A 71 4.93 11.39 -17.19
N LYS A 72 4.70 11.10 -18.47
CA LYS A 72 5.55 11.62 -19.56
C LYS A 72 5.38 13.14 -19.75
N GLY A 73 4.25 13.69 -19.34
CA GLY A 73 3.98 15.13 -19.39
C GLY A 73 4.79 15.90 -18.34
N THR A 74 5.49 16.96 -18.76
CA THR A 74 6.36 17.76 -17.90
C THR A 74 5.63 18.39 -16.70
N GLY A 75 4.35 18.76 -16.87
CA GLY A 75 3.53 19.30 -15.78
C GLY A 75 3.30 18.30 -14.64
N LEU A 76 2.94 17.06 -14.98
CA LEU A 76 2.74 16.00 -14.00
C LEU A 76 4.06 15.54 -13.37
N GLN A 77 5.17 15.52 -14.13
CA GLN A 77 6.51 15.29 -13.56
C GLN A 77 6.87 16.35 -12.54
N ALA A 78 6.66 17.63 -12.87
CA ALA A 78 6.95 18.73 -11.94
C ALA A 78 6.10 18.63 -10.67
N ASP A 79 4.81 18.28 -10.78
CA ASP A 79 3.95 18.04 -9.61
C ASP A 79 4.44 16.85 -8.77
N PHE A 80 4.84 15.74 -9.40
CA PHE A 80 5.40 14.57 -8.72
C PHE A 80 6.60 14.95 -7.87
N PHE A 81 7.61 15.57 -8.49
CA PHE A 81 8.86 15.92 -7.82
C PHE A 81 8.69 17.01 -6.78
N SER A 82 7.78 17.97 -6.99
CA SER A 82 7.44 18.97 -5.97
C SER A 82 6.87 18.33 -4.71
N LYS A 83 5.99 17.33 -4.83
CA LYS A 83 5.46 16.60 -3.67
C LYS A 83 6.52 15.73 -3.01
N LEU A 84 7.37 15.07 -3.80
CA LEU A 84 8.52 14.32 -3.29
C LEU A 84 9.43 15.23 -2.45
N ASP A 85 9.83 16.38 -2.98
CA ASP A 85 10.66 17.36 -2.28
C ASP A 85 10.00 17.85 -0.99
N SER A 86 8.68 18.07 -1.02
CA SER A 86 7.92 18.47 0.17
C SER A 86 7.95 17.39 1.26
N ILE A 87 7.80 16.11 0.91
CA ILE A 87 7.86 15.01 1.88
C ILE A 87 9.28 14.84 2.40
N ARG A 88 10.29 14.90 1.53
CA ARG A 88 11.70 14.77 1.92
C ARG A 88 12.12 15.84 2.91
N LYS A 89 11.68 17.10 2.73
CA LYS A 89 11.93 18.18 3.70
C LYS A 89 11.37 17.90 5.10
N VAL A 90 10.30 17.11 5.20
CA VAL A 90 9.71 16.70 6.48
C VAL A 90 10.43 15.48 7.05
N GLN A 91 10.78 14.50 6.22
CA GLN A 91 11.46 13.27 6.63
C GLN A 91 12.93 13.51 7.02
N TYR A 92 13.62 14.35 6.26
CA TYR A 92 15.05 14.66 6.41
C TYR A 92 15.24 16.18 6.50
N PRO A 93 14.80 16.84 7.59
CA PRO A 93 14.91 18.30 7.73
C PRO A 93 16.36 18.80 7.71
N ASN A 94 17.33 17.91 7.97
CA ASN A 94 18.76 18.21 7.94
C ASN A 94 19.50 17.62 6.72
N ASN A 95 18.78 17.11 5.72
CA ASN A 95 19.33 16.44 4.54
C ASN A 95 20.27 15.25 4.84
N ASP A 96 20.00 14.51 5.91
CA ASP A 96 20.78 13.35 6.35
C ASP A 96 20.56 12.09 5.49
N GLN A 97 19.71 12.18 4.47
CA GLN A 97 19.44 11.08 3.54
C GLN A 97 20.67 10.63 2.75
N GLU A 98 21.67 11.48 2.54
CA GLU A 98 22.93 11.12 1.87
C GLU A 98 23.69 9.97 2.56
N THR A 99 23.27 9.58 3.77
CA THR A 99 23.80 8.44 4.52
C THR A 99 23.00 7.13 4.34
N SER A 100 21.92 7.16 3.56
CA SER A 100 20.95 6.07 3.42
C SER A 100 21.20 5.24 2.16
N ILE A 101 21.05 3.92 2.30
CA ILE A 101 21.00 2.95 1.18
C ILE A 101 19.74 3.11 0.31
N MET A 102 18.82 3.97 0.74
CA MET A 102 17.55 4.24 0.10
C MET A 102 17.73 5.17 -1.11
N VAL A 103 17.74 4.57 -2.30
CA VAL A 103 17.84 5.32 -3.56
C VAL A 103 16.49 5.92 -3.91
N ASP A 104 16.43 7.26 -3.90
CA ASP A 104 15.25 7.98 -4.39
C ASP A 104 15.15 7.95 -5.91
N LEU A 105 13.92 8.07 -6.40
CA LEU A 105 13.64 8.24 -7.81
C LEU A 105 14.14 9.63 -8.23
N THR A 106 14.98 9.66 -9.26
CA THR A 106 15.41 10.90 -9.91
C THR A 106 14.54 11.18 -11.14
N LEU A 107 14.58 12.42 -11.64
CA LEU A 107 13.91 12.78 -12.90
C LEU A 107 14.45 11.97 -14.08
N GLU A 108 15.75 11.66 -14.08
CA GLU A 108 16.40 10.85 -15.11
C GLU A 108 15.89 9.41 -15.08
N TYR A 109 15.91 8.77 -13.91
CA TYR A 109 15.38 7.41 -13.74
C TYR A 109 13.90 7.30 -14.11
N LEU A 110 13.07 8.28 -13.73
CA LEU A 110 11.66 8.27 -14.13
C LEU A 110 11.50 8.37 -15.65
N LYS A 111 12.29 9.23 -16.31
CA LYS A 111 12.21 9.39 -17.78
C LYS A 111 12.63 8.12 -18.51
N GLU A 112 13.73 7.50 -18.09
CA GLU A 112 14.19 6.23 -18.66
C GLU A 112 13.17 5.12 -18.44
N PHE A 113 12.66 4.97 -17.22
CA PHE A 113 11.62 3.99 -16.90
C PHE A 113 10.37 4.17 -17.76
N LEU A 114 9.86 5.40 -17.89
CA LEU A 114 8.70 5.70 -18.74
C LEU A 114 8.95 5.44 -20.23
N ALA A 115 10.19 5.59 -20.71
CA ALA A 115 10.57 5.30 -22.09
C ALA A 115 10.57 3.80 -22.38
N ASP A 116 10.95 2.99 -21.39
CA ASP A 116 11.06 1.53 -21.50
C ASP A 116 9.73 0.78 -21.35
N ILE A 117 8.68 1.43 -20.84
CA ILE A 117 7.37 0.78 -20.63
C ILE A 117 6.84 0.21 -21.94
N ASN A 118 6.68 -1.10 -21.94
CA ASN A 118 5.88 -1.82 -22.93
C ASN A 118 4.40 -1.73 -22.52
N LEU A 119 3.60 -1.04 -23.34
CA LEU A 119 2.18 -0.80 -23.06
C LEU A 119 1.37 -2.09 -22.95
N ASP A 120 1.63 -3.08 -23.81
CA ASP A 120 0.89 -4.35 -23.81
C ASP A 120 1.12 -5.12 -22.50
N SER A 121 2.39 -5.20 -22.05
CA SER A 121 2.75 -5.83 -20.77
C SER A 121 2.11 -5.10 -19.59
N LEU A 122 2.12 -3.77 -19.61
CA LEU A 122 1.52 -2.95 -18.57
C LEU A 122 0.01 -3.17 -18.47
N THR A 123 -0.70 -3.09 -19.59
CA THR A 123 -2.17 -3.25 -19.60
C THR A 123 -2.58 -4.68 -19.25
N ALA A 124 -1.81 -5.69 -19.67
CA ALA A 124 -2.11 -7.09 -19.37
C ALA A 124 -1.95 -7.40 -17.87
N ASN A 125 -0.93 -6.85 -17.22
CA ASN A 125 -0.56 -7.24 -15.86
C ASN A 125 -0.89 -6.19 -14.79
N ASN A 126 -1.32 -4.99 -15.18
CA ASN A 126 -1.39 -3.81 -14.31
C ASN A 126 -0.06 -3.48 -13.61
N GLN A 127 1.05 -3.94 -14.17
CA GLN A 127 2.38 -3.75 -13.61
C GLN A 127 3.43 -3.72 -14.71
N PHE A 128 4.54 -3.07 -14.43
CA PHE A 128 5.75 -3.09 -15.25
C PHE A 128 6.98 -2.96 -14.36
N GLU A 129 8.02 -3.73 -14.62
CA GLU A 129 9.31 -3.58 -13.95
C GLU A 129 10.44 -3.60 -14.96
N LYS A 130 11.54 -2.95 -14.58
CA LYS A 130 12.76 -2.88 -15.37
C LYS A 130 13.96 -2.93 -14.44
N GLU A 131 14.95 -3.72 -14.81
CA GLU A 131 16.22 -3.84 -14.10
C GLU A 131 17.14 -2.65 -14.42
N TYR A 132 17.88 -2.20 -13.41
CA TYR A 132 18.83 -1.09 -13.45
C TYR A 132 20.12 -1.47 -12.72
N HIS A 133 21.09 -0.55 -12.74
CA HIS A 133 22.26 -0.61 -11.88
C HIS A 133 22.60 0.82 -11.41
N PHE A 134 22.31 1.11 -10.15
CA PHE A 134 22.49 2.40 -9.52
C PHE A 134 23.92 2.62 -9.04
N ASN A 135 24.71 1.55 -8.87
CA ASN A 135 26.10 1.60 -8.38
C ASN A 135 26.18 2.13 -6.94
N ILE A 136 25.22 1.77 -6.07
CA ILE A 136 25.10 2.28 -4.70
C ILE A 136 25.04 1.11 -3.71
N ALA A 137 26.11 0.94 -2.93
CA ALA A 137 26.15 -0.03 -1.83
C ALA A 137 26.57 0.63 -0.51
N PRO A 138 26.00 0.19 0.64
CA PRO A 138 26.51 0.58 1.96
C PRO A 138 27.96 0.12 2.17
N LYS A 139 28.65 0.81 3.08
CA LYS A 139 30.03 0.47 3.46
C LYS A 139 30.13 -0.99 3.92
N GLY A 140 30.99 -1.77 3.28
CA GLY A 140 31.21 -3.19 3.58
C GLY A 140 30.43 -4.16 2.69
N TYR A 141 29.59 -3.65 1.79
CA TYR A 141 28.87 -4.40 0.77
C TYR A 141 29.42 -4.06 -0.62
N THR A 142 29.04 -4.85 -1.63
CA THR A 142 29.35 -4.58 -3.04
C THR A 142 28.06 -4.51 -3.85
N ASP A 143 28.09 -3.81 -4.98
CA ASP A 143 26.99 -3.78 -5.95
C ASP A 143 27.43 -4.50 -7.24
N PRO A 144 27.38 -5.85 -7.27
CA PRO A 144 27.76 -6.61 -8.45
C PRO A 144 26.57 -6.78 -9.41
N GLU A 145 26.85 -6.98 -10.71
CA GLU A 145 25.81 -7.21 -11.75
C GLU A 145 24.84 -8.38 -11.47
N ILE A 146 25.20 -9.30 -10.56
CA ILE A 146 24.33 -10.40 -10.13
C ILE A 146 23.18 -9.93 -9.23
N CYS A 147 23.37 -8.86 -8.47
CA CYS A 147 22.36 -8.24 -7.62
C CYS A 147 21.81 -7.02 -8.34
N LYS A 148 20.77 -7.21 -9.14
CA LYS A 148 20.23 -6.13 -9.97
C LYS A 148 19.29 -5.24 -9.18
N ASP A 149 19.41 -3.95 -9.42
CA ASP A 149 18.43 -2.98 -9.01
C ASP A 149 17.21 -3.05 -9.90
N LYS A 150 16.10 -2.47 -9.46
CA LYS A 150 14.93 -2.35 -10.32
C LYS A 150 14.05 -1.18 -9.95
N ILE A 151 13.32 -0.71 -10.94
CA ILE A 151 12.16 0.15 -10.74
C ILE A 151 10.93 -0.65 -11.17
N ALA A 152 9.91 -0.66 -10.32
CA ALA A 152 8.66 -1.36 -10.58
C ALA A 152 7.47 -0.44 -10.34
N MET A 153 6.49 -0.51 -11.23
CA MET A 153 5.21 0.16 -11.08
C MET A 153 4.10 -0.89 -11.05
N ASN A 154 3.18 -0.72 -10.10
CA ASN A 154 1.97 -1.51 -9.96
C ASN A 154 0.75 -0.58 -9.86
N PHE A 155 -0.33 -0.94 -10.55
CA PHE A 155 -1.61 -0.26 -10.49
C PHE A 155 -2.60 -1.03 -9.62
N GLU A 156 -3.05 -0.41 -8.53
CA GLU A 156 -4.04 -0.95 -7.61
C GLU A 156 -5.45 -0.54 -8.05
N ALA A 157 -6.07 -1.39 -8.90
CA ALA A 157 -7.37 -1.10 -9.52
C ALA A 157 -8.51 -0.86 -8.52
N LYS A 158 -8.45 -1.39 -7.30
CA LYS A 158 -9.47 -1.11 -6.27
C LYS A 158 -9.51 0.35 -5.85
N ASN A 159 -8.37 1.04 -5.91
CA ASN A 159 -8.19 2.37 -5.33
C ASN A 159 -7.82 3.45 -6.35
N CYS A 160 -7.68 3.11 -7.64
CA CYS A 160 -7.12 4.00 -8.67
C CYS A 160 -5.74 4.58 -8.28
N SER A 161 -4.90 3.77 -7.65
CA SER A 161 -3.59 4.23 -7.18
C SER A 161 -2.45 3.49 -7.86
N PHE A 162 -1.36 4.21 -8.03
CA PHE A 162 -0.08 3.70 -8.47
C PHE A 162 0.82 3.51 -7.26
N ARG A 163 1.55 2.40 -7.27
CA ARG A 163 2.70 2.16 -6.41
C ARG A 163 3.92 2.08 -7.31
N LEU A 164 4.84 3.02 -7.14
CA LEU A 164 6.13 3.05 -7.82
C LEU A 164 7.21 2.74 -6.79
N SER A 165 8.00 1.70 -7.02
CA SER A 165 9.03 1.23 -6.11
C SER A 165 10.39 1.29 -6.79
N VAL A 166 11.38 1.82 -6.09
CA VAL A 166 12.79 1.81 -6.48
C VAL A 166 13.51 0.88 -5.52
N TYR A 167 14.11 -0.18 -6.06
CA TYR A 167 14.83 -1.20 -5.31
C TYR A 167 16.33 -1.03 -5.57
N ASN A 168 17.08 -0.84 -4.49
CA ASN A 168 18.54 -0.84 -4.50
C ASN A 168 19.02 -2.13 -3.84
N THR A 169 19.72 -2.96 -4.59
CA THR A 169 20.14 -4.31 -4.23
C THR A 169 21.65 -4.34 -4.11
N PHE A 170 22.18 -5.01 -3.09
CA PHE A 170 23.63 -5.14 -2.91
C PHE A 170 23.97 -6.49 -2.30
N LEU A 171 25.20 -6.94 -2.53
CA LEU A 171 25.67 -8.26 -2.09
C LEU A 171 26.14 -8.21 -0.64
N ALA A 172 25.53 -9.04 0.19
CA ALA A 172 25.92 -9.33 1.55
C ALA A 172 26.71 -10.65 1.63
N GLN A 173 27.66 -10.73 2.56
CA GLN A 173 28.36 -11.98 2.83
C GLN A 173 27.40 -13.04 3.45
N PRO A 174 27.55 -14.33 3.12
CA PRO A 174 28.59 -14.91 2.29
C PRO A 174 28.40 -14.76 0.78
N ASP A 175 27.18 -14.70 0.24
CA ASP A 175 26.86 -14.40 -1.18
C ASP A 175 25.33 -14.31 -1.38
N TRP A 176 24.66 -13.34 -0.74
CA TRP A 176 23.21 -13.15 -0.91
C TRP A 176 22.88 -11.70 -1.19
N CYS A 177 21.97 -11.48 -2.14
CA CYS A 177 21.48 -10.14 -2.44
C CYS A 177 20.50 -9.71 -1.34
N VAL A 178 20.78 -8.55 -0.75
CA VAL A 178 19.87 -7.84 0.14
C VAL A 178 19.35 -6.61 -0.58
N GLU A 179 18.15 -6.18 -0.24
CA GLU A 179 17.49 -5.06 -0.90
C GLU A 179 17.07 -3.99 0.10
N SER A 180 17.14 -2.75 -0.36
CA SER A 180 16.48 -1.60 0.23
C SER A 180 15.56 -1.00 -0.81
N MET A 181 14.49 -0.35 -0.37
CA MET A 181 13.45 0.13 -1.26
C MET A 181 12.84 1.44 -0.81
N VAL A 182 12.56 2.29 -1.79
CA VAL A 182 11.71 3.48 -1.64
C VAL A 182 10.44 3.29 -2.44
N ILE A 183 9.29 3.52 -1.79
CA ILE A 183 7.96 3.36 -2.36
C ILE A 183 7.27 4.71 -2.44
N TYR A 184 6.70 5.03 -3.59
CA TYR A 184 5.82 6.16 -3.82
C TYR A 184 4.42 5.63 -4.11
N GLY A 185 3.45 6.04 -3.30
CA GLY A 185 2.04 5.79 -3.59
C GLY A 185 1.33 7.08 -3.98
N PHE A 186 0.58 7.06 -5.07
CA PHE A 186 -0.12 8.24 -5.57
C PHE A 186 -1.28 7.90 -6.48
N LYS A 187 -2.15 8.88 -6.75
CA LYS A 187 -3.21 8.79 -7.75
C LYS A 187 -3.07 9.91 -8.77
N ILE A 188 -3.58 9.68 -9.98
CA ILE A 188 -3.68 10.71 -11.02
C ILE A 188 -5.17 10.96 -11.28
N GLU A 189 -5.62 12.17 -10.98
CA GLU A 189 -7.01 12.60 -11.19
C GLU A 189 -7.01 13.96 -11.89
N ASN A 190 -7.75 14.09 -13.00
CA ASN A 190 -7.85 15.32 -13.79
C ASN A 190 -6.47 15.96 -14.10
N ASP A 191 -5.52 15.13 -14.54
CA ASP A 191 -4.13 15.50 -14.85
C ASP A 191 -3.37 16.17 -13.70
N LYS A 192 -3.71 15.81 -12.46
CA LYS A 192 -3.00 16.19 -11.24
C LYS A 192 -2.67 14.97 -10.40
N ILE A 193 -1.58 15.05 -9.64
CA ILE A 193 -1.28 14.03 -8.65
C ILE A 193 -2.04 14.36 -7.37
N VAL A 194 -2.84 13.40 -6.93
CA VAL A 194 -3.58 13.48 -5.66
C VAL A 194 -3.18 12.30 -4.78
N HIS A 195 -3.31 12.47 -3.46
CA HIS A 195 -2.97 11.44 -2.46
C HIS A 195 -1.56 10.85 -2.61
N PHE A 196 -0.54 11.71 -2.53
CA PHE A 196 0.87 11.31 -2.65
C PHE A 196 1.50 11.00 -1.28
N TRP A 197 2.22 9.89 -1.19
CA TRP A 197 3.01 9.50 -0.03
C TRP A 197 4.30 8.77 -0.45
N ARG A 198 5.28 8.75 0.47
CA ARG A 198 6.57 8.08 0.31
C ARG A 198 6.89 7.26 1.56
N GLN A 199 7.43 6.06 1.37
CA GLN A 199 7.89 5.18 2.45
C GLN A 199 9.22 4.52 2.07
N GLU A 200 10.02 4.18 3.09
CA GLU A 200 11.26 3.40 2.94
C GLU A 200 11.13 2.05 3.64
N ALA A 201 11.82 1.03 3.14
CA ALA A 201 12.02 -0.25 3.79
C ALA A 201 13.38 -0.84 3.40
N GLY A 202 14.03 -1.58 4.29
CA GLY A 202 15.33 -2.23 4.06
C GLY A 202 15.70 -3.14 5.21
#